data_AF-A0A917FQF8-F1
#
_entry.id   AF-A0A917FQF8-F1
#
_cell.length_a   1.000
_cell.length_b   1.000
_cell.length_c   1.000
_cell.angle_alpha   90.00
_cell.angle_beta   90.00
_cell.angle_gamma   90.00
#
_symmetry.space_group_name_H-M   'P 1'
#
loop_
_entity.id
_entity.type
_entity.pdbx_description
1 polymer ?
#
loop_
_entity_poly.entity_id
_entity_poly.type
_entity_poly.pdbx_seq_one_letter_code
_entity_poly.pdbx_strand_id
1 'polypeptide(L)'
;MGDDVNAPHEYSFSLAEDSSLLEVFVHLEKKRYLAGVAGKNHSWDAIINKKQVAHFKGNSQKPEPNKFLNKPISKYSKSGQLNLGFIYNSANT
;
A
#
# COMPACT_ATOMS: atom_id res chain seq x y z
N MET A 1 -2.74 31.78 6.35
CA MET A 1 -1.69 30.75 6.54
C MET A 1 -2.28 29.46 6.03
N GLY A 2 -2.14 29.23 4.72
CA GLY A 2 -2.46 27.94 4.12
C GLY A 2 -1.27 27.02 4.28
N ASP A 3 -1.53 25.74 4.53
CA ASP A 3 -0.74 24.64 3.98
C ASP A 3 -1.48 23.34 4.29
N ASP A 4 -2.20 22.81 3.31
CA ASP A 4 -2.39 21.38 3.02
C ASP A 4 -2.34 20.35 4.18
N VAL A 5 -3.10 20.56 5.25
CA VAL A 5 -3.30 19.54 6.32
C VAL A 5 -4.17 18.36 5.82
N ASN A 6 -4.65 18.42 4.58
CA ASN A 6 -5.60 17.48 3.99
C ASN A 6 -5.24 17.17 2.53
N ALA A 7 -3.96 17.06 2.20
CA ALA A 7 -3.59 16.32 1.00
C ALA A 7 -3.69 14.82 1.37
N PRO A 8 -4.74 14.08 0.98
CA PRO A 8 -4.57 12.64 0.89
C PRO A 8 -3.33 12.45 0.02
N HIS A 9 -2.29 11.81 0.55
CA HIS A 9 -1.15 11.44 -0.27
C HIS A 9 -1.70 10.45 -1.31
N GLU A 10 -2.12 10.99 -2.45
CA GLU A 10 -2.64 10.27 -3.59
C GLU A 10 -1.46 10.09 -4.54
N TYR A 11 -0.87 8.90 -4.50
CA TYR A 11 0.24 8.56 -5.37
C TYR A 11 -0.26 7.76 -6.56
N SER A 12 -0.39 8.46 -7.69
CA SER A 12 -0.73 7.85 -8.97
C SER A 12 0.54 7.47 -9.72
N PHE A 13 0.66 6.21 -10.11
CA PHE A 13 1.72 5.74 -10.99
C PHE A 13 1.13 4.76 -12.02
N SER A 14 1.73 4.71 -13.19
CA SER A 14 1.36 3.75 -14.23
C SER A 14 2.22 2.51 -14.11
N LEU A 15 1.59 1.35 -13.95
CA LEU A 15 2.25 0.05 -14.01
C LEU A 15 1.56 -0.81 -15.08
N ALA A 16 2.28 -1.77 -15.67
CA ALA A 16 1.67 -2.68 -16.64
C ALA A 16 0.60 -3.54 -15.97
N GLU A 17 -0.53 -3.77 -16.64
CA GLU A 17 -1.69 -4.50 -16.10
C GLU A 17 -1.35 -5.97 -15.77
N ASP A 18 -0.42 -6.57 -16.52
CA ASP A 18 0.18 -7.88 -16.27
C ASP A 18 1.09 -7.94 -15.04
N SER A 19 1.42 -6.80 -14.44
CA SER A 19 2.25 -6.77 -13.24
C SER A 19 1.52 -7.43 -12.08
N SER A 20 2.29 -8.11 -11.24
CA SER A 20 1.75 -8.67 -9.99
C SER A 20 1.57 -7.57 -8.95
N LEU A 21 0.65 -7.78 -8.01
CA LEU A 21 0.48 -6.86 -6.88
C LEU A 21 1.77 -6.71 -6.06
N LEU A 22 2.62 -7.74 -6.04
CA LEU A 22 3.96 -7.67 -5.46
C LEU A 22 4.84 -6.59 -6.12
N GLU A 23 4.82 -6.47 -7.44
CA GLU A 23 5.60 -5.47 -8.18
C GLU A 23 5.16 -4.04 -7.82
N VAL A 24 3.85 -3.83 -7.61
CA VAL A 24 3.32 -2.57 -7.07
C VAL A 24 3.93 -2.25 -5.71
N PHE A 25 3.92 -3.21 -4.79
CA PHE A 25 4.49 -2.99 -3.46
C PHE A 25 6.01 -2.79 -3.49
N VAL A 26 6.74 -3.51 -4.34
CA VAL A 26 8.18 -3.29 -4.56
C VAL A 26 8.43 -1.91 -5.15
N HIS A 27 7.59 -1.43 -6.06
CA HIS A 27 7.71 -0.08 -6.61
C HIS A 27 7.47 0.99 -5.55
N LEU A 28 6.44 0.82 -4.72
CA LEU A 28 6.12 1.71 -3.60
C LEU A 28 7.21 1.70 -2.52
N GLU A 29 7.79 0.54 -2.22
CA GLU A 29 8.95 0.37 -1.35
C GLU A 29 10.18 1.11 -1.90
N LYS A 30 10.51 0.91 -3.19
CA LYS A 30 11.63 1.61 -3.86
C LYS A 30 11.47 3.12 -3.86
N LYS A 31 10.23 3.61 -3.99
CA LYS A 31 9.89 5.03 -3.90
C LYS A 31 9.87 5.54 -2.46
N ARG A 32 10.09 4.68 -1.46
CA ARG A 32 9.97 4.97 -0.02
C ARG A 32 8.63 5.62 0.31
N TYR A 33 7.60 5.24 -0.44
CA TYR A 33 6.25 5.79 -0.30
C TYR A 33 5.63 5.37 1.03
N LEU A 34 5.84 4.11 1.39
CA LEU A 34 5.57 3.62 2.73
C LEU A 34 6.64 4.19 3.67
N ALA A 35 6.25 5.22 4.41
CA ALA A 35 7.09 5.76 5.48
C ALA A 35 7.41 4.63 6.47
N GLY A 36 8.70 4.36 6.67
CA GLY A 36 9.14 3.40 7.68
C GLY A 36 8.74 3.93 9.05
N VAL A 37 7.77 3.29 9.70
CA VAL A 37 7.33 3.72 11.02
C VAL A 37 8.30 3.18 12.04
N ALA A 38 9.06 4.10 12.63
CA ALA A 38 9.92 3.78 13.77
C ALA A 38 9.03 3.64 15.03
N GLY A 39 8.72 2.40 15.41
CA GLY A 39 8.01 2.11 16.67
C GLY A 39 7.77 0.61 16.88
N LYS A 40 7.49 0.20 18.13
CA LYS A 40 7.10 -1.18 18.48
C LYS A 40 5.60 -1.38 18.23
N ASN A 41 5.19 -2.49 17.63
CA ASN A 41 3.79 -2.91 17.38
C ASN A 41 2.97 -2.08 16.35
N HIS A 42 3.60 -1.28 15.49
CA HIS A 42 2.88 -0.61 14.41
C HIS A 42 2.64 -1.56 13.25
N SER A 43 1.56 -1.36 12.51
CA SER A 43 1.30 -2.10 11.27
C SER A 43 0.67 -1.18 10.23
N TRP A 44 0.81 -1.56 8.96
CA TRP A 44 0.01 -0.99 7.88
C TRP A 44 -0.84 -2.05 7.22
N ASP A 45 -2.05 -1.68 6.86
CA ASP A 45 -2.95 -2.51 6.07
C ASP A 45 -3.16 -1.85 4.72
N ALA A 46 -2.73 -2.53 3.66
CA ALA A 46 -3.03 -2.12 2.30
C ALA A 46 -4.39 -2.65 1.89
N ILE A 47 -5.25 -1.73 1.48
CA ILE A 47 -6.64 -1.98 1.14
C ILE A 47 -6.86 -1.55 -0.30
N ILE A 48 -7.35 -2.47 -1.12
CA ILE A 48 -7.77 -2.17 -2.49
C ILE A 48 -9.26 -2.40 -2.57
N ASN A 49 -10.00 -1.39 -3.04
CA ASN A 49 -11.45 -1.51 -3.23
C ASN A 49 -12.18 -2.03 -1.96
N LYS A 50 -11.82 -1.46 -0.81
CA LYS A 50 -12.34 -1.85 0.53
C LYS A 50 -11.99 -3.28 0.98
N LYS A 51 -11.08 -3.98 0.29
CA LYS A 51 -10.56 -5.29 0.70
C LYS A 51 -9.09 -5.20 1.07
N GLN A 52 -8.73 -5.68 2.25
CA GLN A 52 -7.34 -5.81 2.65
C GLN A 52 -6.64 -6.83 1.74
N VAL A 53 -5.58 -6.40 1.07
CA VAL A 53 -4.80 -7.23 0.13
C VAL A 53 -3.43 -7.56 0.66
N ALA A 54 -2.87 -6.73 1.54
CA ALA A 54 -1.59 -6.96 2.18
C ALA A 54 -1.56 -6.32 3.57
N HIS A 55 -0.78 -6.92 4.45
CA HIS A 55 -0.50 -6.43 5.80
C HIS A 55 1.00 -6.24 5.94
N PHE A 56 1.43 -5.14 6.53
CA PHE A 56 2.83 -4.83 6.78
C PHE A 56 3.01 -4.77 8.28
N LYS A 57 3.84 -5.65 8.82
CA LYS A 57 4.06 -5.74 10.25
C LYS A 57 5.31 -4.95 10.66
N GLY A 58 5.14 -3.97 11.53
CA GLY A 58 6.22 -3.16 12.07
C GLY A 58 6.85 -2.22 11.04
N ASN A 59 8.18 -2.11 11.12
CA ASN A 59 9.00 -1.37 10.16
C ASN A 59 9.36 -2.24 8.92
N SER A 60 8.63 -3.32 8.68
CA SER A 60 8.85 -4.14 7.49
C SER A 60 8.24 -3.41 6.29
N GLN A 61 9.09 -2.92 5.40
CA GLN A 61 8.64 -2.33 4.13
C GLN A 61 8.05 -3.36 3.17
N LYS A 62 8.25 -4.64 3.49
CA LYS A 62 7.70 -5.77 2.77
C LYS A 62 6.35 -6.18 3.35
N PRO A 63 5.32 -6.37 2.51
CA PRO A 63 4.07 -6.95 2.95
C PRO A 63 4.27 -8.42 3.36
N GLU A 64 3.45 -8.90 4.29
CA GLU A 64 3.37 -10.31 4.60
C GLU A 64 2.91 -11.11 3.38
N PRO A 65 3.51 -12.30 3.14
CA PRO A 65 3.19 -13.11 1.99
C PRO A 65 1.71 -13.50 2.01
N ASN A 66 0.97 -13.05 1.00
CA ASN A 66 -0.47 -13.29 0.92
C ASN A 66 -0.87 -13.80 -0.46
N LYS A 67 -1.99 -14.53 -0.54
CA LYS A 67 -2.54 -15.11 -1.78
C LYS A 67 -2.96 -14.06 -2.82
N PHE A 68 -3.00 -12.79 -2.44
CA PHE A 68 -3.33 -11.65 -3.29
C PHE A 68 -2.08 -11.05 -3.96
N LEU A 69 -0.87 -11.25 -3.41
CA LEU A 69 0.37 -10.68 -3.94
C LEU A 69 0.77 -11.26 -5.31
N ASN A 70 0.51 -12.55 -5.51
CA ASN A 70 0.76 -13.26 -6.76
C ASN A 70 -0.35 -13.06 -7.81
N LYS A 71 -1.39 -12.29 -7.50
CA LYS A 71 -2.47 -12.03 -8.46
C LYS A 71 -2.11 -10.79 -9.30
N PRO A 72 -2.46 -10.81 -10.60
CA PRO A 72 -2.24 -9.68 -11.48
C PRO A 72 -3.06 -8.48 -11.01
N ILE A 73 -2.51 -7.27 -11.18
CA ILE A 73 -3.21 -6.05 -10.79
C ILE A 73 -4.51 -5.85 -11.58
N SER A 74 -4.64 -6.41 -12.79
CA SER A 74 -5.88 -6.41 -13.57
C SER A 74 -7.10 -6.95 -12.82
N LYS A 75 -6.89 -7.87 -11.86
CA LYS A 75 -7.97 -8.41 -10.99
C LYS A 75 -8.51 -7.38 -10.00
N TYR A 76 -7.74 -6.34 -9.71
CA TYR A 76 -8.02 -5.35 -8.68
C TYR A 76 -8.22 -3.94 -9.24
N SER A 77 -7.63 -3.65 -10.41
CA SER A 77 -7.87 -2.41 -11.13
C SER A 77 -9.29 -2.38 -11.66
N LYS A 78 -9.96 -1.25 -11.46
CA LYS A 78 -11.30 -1.00 -12.02
C LYS A 78 -11.15 0.09 -13.07
N SER A 79 -11.51 -0.21 -14.32
CA SER A 79 -11.35 0.72 -15.46
C SER A 79 -9.92 1.22 -15.64
N GLY A 80 -8.92 0.33 -15.51
CA GLY A 80 -7.50 0.67 -15.66
C GLY A 80 -6.88 1.46 -14.50
N GLN A 81 -7.64 1.73 -13.42
CA GLN A 81 -7.14 2.40 -12.23
C GLN A 81 -7.16 1.49 -11.01
N LEU A 82 -6.04 1.45 -10.29
CA LEU A 82 -5.90 0.72 -9.03
C LEU A 82 -5.91 1.71 -7.86
N ASN A 83 -6.99 1.72 -7.08
CA ASN A 83 -7.09 2.53 -5.87
C ASN A 83 -6.56 1.74 -4.68
N LEU A 84 -5.33 2.06 -4.27
CA LEU A 84 -4.65 1.46 -3.12
C LEU A 84 -4.67 2.45 -1.95
N GLY A 85 -5.39 2.10 -0.89
CA GLY A 85 -5.36 2.81 0.38
C GLY A 85 -4.43 2.12 1.37
N PHE A 86 -3.80 2.89 2.23
CA PHE A 86 -3.02 2.38 3.35
C PHE A 86 -3.64 2.85 4.64
N ILE A 87 -4.04 1.91 5.50
CA ILE A 87 -4.48 2.20 6.86
C ILE A 87 -3.31 1.97 7.79
N TYR A 88 -2.96 3.01 8.53
CA TYR A 88 -1.99 2.92 9.61
C TYR A 88 -2.67 2.43 10.88
N ASN A 89 -2.18 1.32 11.43
CA ASN A 89 -2.57 0.82 12.73
C ASN A 89 -1.42 1.08 13.71
N SER A 90 -1.58 2.09 14.57
CA SER A 90 -0.66 2.32 15.69
C SER A 90 -0.80 1.24 16.74
N ALA A 91 0.31 0.85 17.37
CA ALA A 91 0.27 0.04 18.59
C ALA A 91 -0.56 0.77 19.64
N ASN A 92 -1.76 0.26 19.94
CA ASN A 92 -2.47 0.72 21.13
C ASN A 92 -1.60 0.34 22.33
N THR A 93 -1.12 1.36 23.06
CA THR A 93 -0.44 1.18 24.35
C THR A 93 -1.41 0.53 25.33
#